data_AF-A0A950CZ66-F1
#
_entry.id   AF-A0A950CZ66-F1
#
_cell.length_a   1.000
_cell.length_b   1.000
_cell.length_c   1.000
_cell.angle_alpha   90.00
_cell.angle_beta   90.00
_cell.angle_gamma   90.00
#
_symmetry.space_group_name_H-M   'P 1'
#
loop_
_entity.id
_entity.type
_entity.pdbx_description
1 polymer ?
#
loop_
_entity_poly.entity_id
_entity_poly.type
_entity_poly.pdbx_seq_one_letter_code
_entity_poly.pdbx_strand_id
1 'polypeptide(L)'
;MTLVLDKLGYNVRAVASSEEGLKMAGKPAGERFDLLITDLVMPGMNGKDFARKIVEITPSTKVIFMSGFPEAVAIGLGIDLHKDCFLKKPASLEALRGAIAALCGELPPAE
;
A
#
# COMPACT_ATOMS: atom_id res chain seq x y z
N MET A 1 -5.68 7.21 -7.70
CA MET A 1 -5.96 5.86 -7.19
C MET A 1 -7.10 5.84 -6.16
N THR A 2 -7.24 6.89 -5.33
CA THR A 2 -8.32 7.01 -4.34
C THR A 2 -9.73 6.81 -4.92
N LEU A 3 -10.06 7.53 -5.99
CA LEU A 3 -11.37 7.43 -6.68
C LEU A 3 -11.72 6.03 -7.19
N VAL A 4 -10.70 5.21 -7.49
CA VAL A 4 -10.89 3.87 -8.04
C VAL A 4 -11.16 2.86 -6.93
N LEU A 5 -10.45 2.99 -5.82
CA LEU A 5 -10.62 2.13 -4.64
C LEU A 5 -11.93 2.46 -3.89
N ASP A 6 -12.31 3.73 -3.84
CA ASP A 6 -13.59 4.17 -3.28
C ASP A 6 -14.78 3.55 -4.04
N LYS A 7 -14.71 3.57 -5.39
CA LYS A 7 -15.69 2.90 -6.26
C LYS A 7 -15.73 1.38 -6.13
N LEU A 8 -14.70 0.76 -5.54
CA LEU A 8 -14.66 -0.68 -5.26
C LEU A 8 -15.20 -1.01 -3.86
N GLY A 9 -15.74 -0.02 -3.13
CA GLY A 9 -16.34 -0.22 -1.80
C GLY A 9 -15.33 -0.18 -0.64
N TYR A 10 -14.07 0.20 -0.90
CA TYR A 10 -13.08 0.36 0.17
C TYR A 10 -13.20 1.72 0.85
N ASN A 11 -13.02 1.77 2.17
CA ASN A 11 -12.81 3.02 2.88
C ASN A 11 -11.36 3.47 2.67
N VAL A 12 -11.16 4.51 1.87
CA VAL A 12 -9.83 4.95 1.46
C VAL A 12 -9.44 6.24 2.18
N ARG A 13 -8.34 6.18 2.94
CA ARG A 13 -7.67 7.37 3.44
C ARG A 13 -6.36 7.60 2.70
N ALA A 14 -6.29 8.70 1.97
CA ALA A 14 -5.05 9.17 1.37
C ALA A 14 -4.35 10.16 2.28
N VAL A 15 -3.03 10.04 2.35
CA VAL A 15 -2.13 10.97 3.05
C VAL A 15 -1.13 11.53 2.05
N ALA A 16 -0.70 12.77 2.27
CA ALA A 16 0.24 13.44 1.38
C ALA A 16 1.71 13.09 1.70
N SER A 17 1.97 12.53 2.88
CA SER A 17 3.32 12.14 3.30
C SER A 17 3.35 10.92 4.23
N SER A 18 4.50 10.27 4.30
CA SER A 18 4.78 9.16 5.23
C SER A 18 4.55 9.56 6.69
N GLU A 19 4.91 10.79 7.07
CA GLU A 19 4.76 11.29 8.45
C GLU A 19 3.30 11.43 8.84
N GLU A 20 2.44 11.89 7.93
CA GLU A 20 1.01 11.97 8.15
C GLU A 20 0.39 10.58 8.31
N GLY A 21 0.79 9.63 7.45
CA GLY A 21 0.38 8.22 7.56
C GLY A 21 0.77 7.59 8.90
N LEU A 22 2.00 7.79 9.36
CA LEU A 22 2.47 7.29 10.66
C LEU A 22 1.74 7.92 11.84
N LYS A 23 1.49 9.24 11.79
CA LYS A 23 0.71 9.94 12.82
C LYS A 23 -0.71 9.40 12.91
N MET A 24 -1.30 9.03 11.79
CA MET A 24 -2.64 8.47 11.74
C MET A 24 -2.69 7.05 12.31
N ALA A 25 -1.76 6.19 11.91
CA ALA A 25 -1.66 4.81 12.41
C ALA A 25 -1.33 4.74 13.91
N GLY A 26 -0.51 5.67 14.43
CA GLY A 26 -0.06 5.67 15.82
C GLY A 26 -1.05 6.20 16.86
N LYS A 27 -2.28 6.59 16.49
CA LYS A 27 -3.28 7.10 17.45
C LYS A 27 -3.83 5.95 18.33
N PRO A 28 -4.11 6.16 19.63
CA PRO A 28 -4.67 5.13 20.52
C PRO A 28 -6.05 4.60 20.10
N ALA A 29 -6.85 5.45 19.44
CA ALA A 29 -8.09 5.08 18.75
C ALA A 29 -7.90 5.04 17.22
N GLY A 30 -6.66 4.77 16.78
CA GLY A 30 -6.25 4.86 15.39
C GLY A 30 -7.08 3.96 14.49
N GLU A 31 -7.37 4.46 13.30
CA GLU A 31 -7.98 3.67 12.24
C GLU A 31 -7.09 2.46 11.98
N ARG A 32 -7.65 1.24 12.09
CA ARG A 32 -6.94 0.04 11.66
C ARG A 32 -6.94 0.02 10.14
N PHE A 33 -5.76 -0.11 9.56
CA PHE A 33 -5.62 -0.26 8.12
C PHE A 33 -5.44 -1.73 7.80
N ASP A 34 -6.34 -2.30 7.02
CA ASP A 34 -6.17 -3.67 6.52
C ASP A 34 -5.17 -3.71 5.37
N LEU A 35 -5.04 -2.60 4.64
CA LEU A 35 -4.23 -2.49 3.44
C LEU A 35 -3.54 -1.12 3.35
N LEU A 36 -2.23 -1.15 3.13
CA LEU A 36 -1.40 0.00 2.77
C LEU A 36 -1.01 -0.10 1.29
N ILE A 37 -1.24 0.97 0.53
CA ILE A 37 -0.73 1.12 -0.84
C ILE A 37 0.21 2.32 -0.84
N THR A 38 1.50 2.11 -1.13
CA THR A 38 2.52 3.16 -1.09
C THR A 38 3.39 3.19 -2.34
N ASP A 39 3.86 4.38 -2.73
CA ASP A 39 4.96 4.50 -3.69
C ASP A 39 6.27 4.07 -3.02
N LEU A 40 7.22 3.56 -3.82
CA LEU A 40 8.58 3.27 -3.36
C LEU A 40 9.41 4.54 -3.24
N VAL A 41 9.27 5.45 -4.19
CA VAL A 41 10.06 6.68 -4.24
C VAL A 41 9.17 7.85 -3.82
N MET A 42 9.39 8.32 -2.61
CA MET A 42 8.74 9.49 -2.04
C MET A 42 9.80 10.42 -1.44
N PRO A 43 9.57 11.74 -1.43
CA PRO A 43 10.46 12.66 -0.73
C PRO A 43 10.43 12.38 0.78
N GLY A 44 11.61 12.40 1.42
CA GLY A 44 11.76 12.15 2.86
C GLY A 44 11.99 10.68 3.21
N MET A 45 10.94 9.87 3.21
CA MET A 45 11.00 8.44 3.54
C MET A 45 10.56 7.58 2.36
N ASN A 46 11.35 6.57 2.01
CA ASN A 46 10.95 5.63 0.97
C ASN A 46 9.76 4.76 1.41
N GLY A 47 9.05 4.18 0.44
CA GLY A 47 7.88 3.35 0.71
C GLY A 47 8.14 2.13 1.57
N LYS A 48 9.34 1.53 1.46
CA LYS A 48 9.68 0.31 2.20
C LYS A 48 9.86 0.58 3.70
N ASP A 49 10.56 1.66 4.04
CA ASP A 49 10.73 2.11 5.42
C ASP A 49 9.40 2.57 6.03
N PHE A 50 8.57 3.27 5.24
CA PHE A 50 7.23 3.66 5.67
C PHE A 50 6.36 2.43 5.97
N ALA A 51 6.33 1.47 5.04
CA ALA A 51 5.60 0.21 5.21
C ALA A 51 6.08 -0.58 6.44
N ARG A 52 7.40 -0.68 6.66
CA ARG A 52 7.95 -1.33 7.85
C ARG A 52 7.39 -0.72 9.13
N LYS A 53 7.45 0.62 9.23
CA LYS A 53 6.94 1.33 10.41
C LYS A 53 5.43 1.18 10.61
N ILE A 54 4.65 1.15 9.53
CA ILE A 54 3.20 0.89 9.62
C ILE A 54 2.94 -0.53 10.14
N VAL A 55 3.66 -1.54 9.63
CA VAL A 55 3.52 -2.93 10.08
C VAL A 55 3.96 -3.09 11.55
N GLU A 56 4.97 -2.34 12.02
CA GLU A 56 5.35 -2.32 13.44
C GLU A 56 4.22 -1.80 14.35
N ILE A 57 3.44 -0.82 13.88
CA ILE A 57 2.29 -0.26 14.62
C ILE A 57 1.04 -1.15 14.45
N THR A 58 0.85 -1.71 13.25
CA THR A 58 -0.32 -2.48 12.84
C THR A 58 0.10 -3.77 12.12
N PRO A 59 0.43 -4.85 12.87
CA PRO A 59 1.02 -6.06 12.29
C PRO A 59 0.12 -6.82 11.31
N SER A 60 -1.20 -6.57 11.34
CA SER A 60 -2.17 -7.17 10.42
C SER A 60 -2.21 -6.50 9.05
N THR A 61 -1.63 -5.30 8.91
CA THR A 61 -1.69 -4.50 7.69
C THR A 61 -0.96 -5.19 6.54
N LYS A 62 -1.68 -5.42 5.45
CA LYS A 62 -1.10 -5.90 4.18
C LYS A 62 -0.50 -4.73 3.42
N VAL A 63 0.57 -4.96 2.66
CA VAL A 63 1.29 -3.90 1.94
C VAL A 63 1.36 -4.19 0.45
N ILE A 64 0.97 -3.21 -0.36
CA ILE A 64 1.18 -3.17 -1.81
C ILE A 64 2.12 -2.01 -2.12
N PHE A 65 3.25 -2.33 -2.74
CA PHE A 65 4.19 -1.35 -3.26
C PHE A 65 3.85 -1.03 -4.70
N MET A 66 3.86 0.26 -5.07
CA MET A 66 3.51 0.67 -6.42
C MET A 66 4.48 1.70 -6.96
N SER A 67 5.24 1.36 -8.01
CA SER A 67 6.30 2.22 -8.53
C SER A 67 6.26 2.38 -10.04
N GLY A 68 6.55 3.58 -10.53
CA GLY A 68 6.81 3.83 -11.95
C GLY A 68 8.22 3.48 -12.39
N PHE A 69 9.11 3.15 -11.44
CA PHE A 69 10.49 2.80 -11.72
C PHE A 69 10.64 1.33 -12.13
N PRO A 70 11.74 0.97 -12.84
CA PRO A 70 12.05 -0.42 -13.14
C PRO A 70 12.17 -1.28 -11.88
N GLU A 71 11.89 -2.57 -12.01
CA GLU A 71 12.01 -3.57 -10.92
C GLU A 71 13.42 -3.59 -10.30
N ALA A 72 14.46 -3.37 -11.10
CA ALA A 72 15.84 -3.26 -10.61
C ALA A 72 16.00 -2.16 -9.54
N VAL A 73 15.27 -1.04 -9.69
CA VAL A 73 15.27 0.04 -8.69
C VAL A 73 14.52 -0.41 -7.43
N ALA A 74 13.40 -1.12 -7.59
CA ALA A 74 12.65 -1.65 -6.45
C ALA A 74 13.48 -2.64 -5.62
N ILE A 75 14.18 -3.56 -6.30
CA ILE A 75 15.09 -4.53 -5.66
C ILE A 75 16.22 -3.78 -4.93
N GLY A 76 16.80 -2.75 -5.56
CA GLY A 76 17.82 -1.91 -4.93
C GLY A 76 17.33 -1.16 -3.69
N LEU A 77 16.03 -0.89 -3.60
CA LEU A 77 15.36 -0.29 -2.43
C LEU A 77 14.89 -1.33 -1.39
N GLY A 78 15.27 -2.61 -1.56
CA GLY A 78 15.00 -3.68 -0.61
C GLY A 78 13.63 -4.35 -0.77
N ILE A 79 13.02 -4.25 -1.96
CA ILE A 79 11.80 -5.00 -2.28
C ILE A 79 12.16 -6.41 -2.73
N ASP A 80 11.58 -7.41 -2.07
CA ASP A 80 11.68 -8.81 -2.45
C ASP A 80 10.48 -9.16 -3.34
N LEU A 81 10.67 -9.18 -4.66
CA LEU A 81 9.58 -9.42 -5.63
C LEU A 81 8.94 -10.80 -5.50
N HIS A 82 9.53 -11.73 -4.74
CA HIS A 82 8.92 -13.04 -4.46
C HIS A 82 8.03 -13.04 -3.23
N LYS A 83 8.16 -12.05 -2.33
CA LYS A 83 7.42 -11.98 -1.06
C LYS A 83 6.54 -10.75 -0.95
N ASP A 84 7.03 -9.62 -1.43
CA ASP A 84 6.35 -8.33 -1.40
C ASP A 84 5.41 -8.21 -2.60
N CYS A 85 4.20 -7.70 -2.37
CA CYS A 85 3.28 -7.39 -3.46
C CYS A 85 3.72 -6.09 -4.14
N PHE A 86 4.17 -6.19 -5.39
CA PHE A 86 4.65 -5.06 -6.18
C PHE A 86 3.83 -4.86 -7.46
N LEU A 87 3.38 -3.63 -7.71
CA LEU A 87 2.66 -3.23 -8.90
C LEU A 87 3.41 -2.13 -9.65
N LYS A 88 3.66 -2.35 -10.95
CA LYS A 88 4.27 -1.35 -11.81
C LYS A 88 3.23 -0.31 -12.26
N LYS A 89 3.60 0.98 -12.21
CA LYS A 89 2.78 2.07 -12.76
C LYS A 89 3.02 2.20 -14.28
N PRO A 90 1.97 2.48 -15.08
CA PRO A 90 0.56 2.54 -14.68
C PRO A 90 -0.01 1.15 -14.39
N ALA A 91 -0.69 0.99 -13.25
CA ALA A 91 -1.36 -0.25 -12.90
C ALA A 91 -2.81 -0.21 -13.41
N SER A 92 -3.27 -1.30 -14.03
CA SER A 92 -4.68 -1.45 -14.41
C SER A 92 -5.55 -1.70 -13.17
N LEU A 93 -6.86 -1.44 -13.30
CA LEU A 93 -7.83 -1.76 -12.26
C LEU A 93 -7.80 -3.25 -11.90
N GLU A 94 -7.69 -4.12 -12.91
CA GLU A 94 -7.62 -5.57 -12.72
C GLU A 94 -6.36 -6.00 -11.97
N ALA A 95 -5.21 -5.41 -12.28
CA ALA A 95 -3.96 -5.70 -11.56
C ALA A 95 -4.07 -5.29 -10.08
N LEU A 96 -4.68 -4.13 -9.81
CA LEU A 96 -4.92 -3.68 -8.44
C LEU A 96 -5.89 -4.60 -7.70
N ARG A 97 -7.01 -4.98 -8.34
CA ARG A 97 -7.98 -5.92 -7.76
C ARG A 97 -7.36 -7.28 -7.49
N GLY A 98 -6.57 -7.81 -8.43
CA GLY A 98 -5.87 -9.08 -8.26
C GLY A 98 -4.87 -9.05 -7.10
N ALA A 99 -4.11 -7.96 -6.96
CA ALA A 99 -3.19 -7.76 -5.84
C ALA A 99 -3.92 -7.72 -4.49
N ILE A 100 -5.04 -7.00 -4.41
CA ILE A 100 -5.83 -6.93 -3.18
C ILE A 100 -6.44 -8.29 -2.86
N ALA A 101 -7.03 -8.97 -3.85
CA ALA A 101 -7.60 -10.30 -3.67
C ALA A 101 -6.56 -11.33 -3.20
N ALA A 102 -5.34 -11.29 -3.76
CA ALA A 102 -4.26 -12.18 -3.37
C ALA A 102 -3.79 -11.97 -1.91
N LEU A 103 -3.90 -10.74 -1.38
CA LEU A 103 -3.48 -10.39 -0.02
C LEU A 103 -4.59 -10.54 1.03
N CYS A 104 -5.83 -10.20 0.66
CA CYS A 104 -6.99 -10.16 1.56
C CYS A 104 -7.87 -11.42 1.49
N GLY A 105 -7.71 -12.28 0.47
CA GLY A 105 -8.46 -13.54 0.33
C GLY A 105 -9.92 -13.37 -0.11
N GLU A 106 -10.58 -12.27 0.25
CA GLU A 106 -11.94 -11.91 -0.16
C GLU A 106 -11.97 -10.49 -0.73
N LEU A 107 -12.58 -10.34 -1.91
CA LEU A 107 -12.94 -9.04 -2.47
C LEU A 107 -14.26 -8.60 -1.81
N PRO A 108 -14.41 -7.33 -1.38
CA PRO A 108 -15.74 -6.79 -1.17
C PRO A 108 -16.53 -6.95 -2.48
N PRO A 109 -17.83 -7.31 -2.40
CA PRO A 109 -18.64 -7.51 -3.59
C PRO A 109 -18.61 -6.24 -4.44
N ALA A 110 -18.34 -6.41 -5.74
CA ALA A 110 -18.55 -5.35 -6.70
C ALA A 110 -20.06 -5.20 -6.87
N GLU A 111 -20.64 -4.19 -6.22
CA GLU A 111 -22.03 -3.78 -6.46
C GLU A 111 -22.13 -3.01 -7.79
#